data_AF-A0AAD3HU34-F1
#
_entry.id   AF-A0AAD3HU34-F1
#
_cell.length_a   1.000
_cell.length_b   1.000
_cell.length_c   1.000
_cell.angle_alpha   90.00
_cell.angle_beta   90.00
_cell.angle_gamma   90.00
#
_symmetry.space_group_name_H-M   'P 1'
#
loop_
_entity.id
_entity.type
_entity.pdbx_description
1 polymer ?
#
loop_
_entity_poly.entity_id
_entity_poly.type
_entity_poly.pdbx_seq_one_letter_code
_entity_poly.pdbx_strand_id
1 'polypeptide(L)'
;LMLGPSGPDCVARVAPALPSCGCVWLDWELPVVGAEREWVPAAVPMWHNRYRLAARIVRQRYNVFLTDTDVIFFDDPYLYFKQPPFSNFTIINQPELLYEQADYGRERDPNGGVLYVQNAAPDGPAAWLLAEVVDRLLRWIDDGFSLTRTTHSLATWCNYMDQDALRDAISSVRLGRLFFAASMRDCRTGEWREAHAAEHEAILAAIDSLLEGDGSSGNSSSSAVESSRVELPAEMRAAAGGVESVEIRHFLMRLPTYTPWDPAYGPYLYPASRGQLSTQWVEQLRRECDCPLWPDPSDPTSANTTSSTSSSTSTTSTTRPPAAVERYLLAPPFLALNWFARGRLGYWHRGLTPGGAPQQVLGHLHYIPG
;
A
#
# COMPACT_ATOMS: atom_id res chain seq x y z
N LEU A 1 -9.30 8.08 14.08
CA LEU A 1 -8.19 7.69 14.99
C LEU A 1 -7.04 8.65 14.71
N MET A 2 -6.49 9.30 15.73
CA MET A 2 -5.30 10.12 15.57
C MET A 2 -4.11 9.41 16.20
N LEU A 3 -3.07 9.17 15.41
CA LEU A 3 -1.78 8.71 15.89
C LEU A 3 -1.02 9.92 16.46
N GLY A 4 -0.85 9.96 17.78
CA GLY A 4 -0.02 10.95 18.47
C GLY A 4 1.09 10.26 19.26
N PRO A 5 2.20 10.95 19.54
CA PRO A 5 3.29 10.41 20.36
C PRO A 5 2.87 10.19 21.82
N SER A 6 1.72 10.72 22.23
CA SER A 6 1.21 10.58 23.58
C SER A 6 -0.30 10.29 23.55
N GLY A 7 -0.71 9.16 24.14
CA GLY A 7 -2.10 8.92 24.51
C GLY A 7 -2.72 10.06 25.35
N PRO A 8 -1.97 10.66 26.30
CA PRO A 8 -2.45 11.79 27.10
C PRO A 8 -2.95 13.00 26.30
N ASP A 9 -2.29 13.41 25.22
CA ASP A 9 -2.73 14.58 24.44
C ASP A 9 -4.03 14.31 23.68
N CYS A 10 -4.20 13.11 23.12
CA CYS A 10 -5.45 12.75 22.47
C CYS A 10 -6.61 12.75 23.48
N VAL A 11 -6.40 12.13 24.65
CA VAL A 11 -7.42 12.02 25.70
C VAL A 11 -7.74 13.39 26.31
N ALA A 12 -6.75 14.27 26.50
CA ALA A 12 -6.94 15.56 27.15
C ALA A 12 -7.43 16.67 26.21
N ARG A 13 -7.14 16.58 24.90
CA ARG A 13 -7.44 17.66 23.93
C ARG A 13 -8.45 17.25 22.86
N VAL A 14 -8.22 16.11 22.21
CA VAL A 14 -9.03 15.70 21.04
C VAL A 14 -10.36 15.12 21.47
N ALA A 15 -10.36 14.15 22.40
CA ALA A 15 -11.60 13.49 22.84
C ALA A 15 -12.64 14.46 23.44
N PRO A 16 -12.28 15.49 24.23
CA PRO A 16 -13.26 16.48 24.71
C PRO A 16 -13.81 17.38 23.59
N ALA A 17 -13.00 17.73 22.59
CA ALA A 17 -13.43 18.56 21.47
C ALA A 17 -14.27 17.79 20.43
N LEU A 18 -14.00 16.49 20.28
CA LEU A 18 -14.68 15.58 19.36
C LEU A 18 -15.12 14.31 20.12
N PRO A 19 -16.25 14.35 20.87
CA PRO A 19 -16.67 13.24 21.74
C PRO A 19 -16.96 11.93 21.02
N SER A 20 -17.20 11.97 19.70
CA SER A 20 -17.37 10.79 18.84
C SER A 20 -16.04 10.15 18.42
N CYS A 21 -14.89 10.76 18.74
CA CYS A 21 -13.57 10.25 18.40
C CYS A 21 -12.97 9.45 19.56
N GLY A 22 -12.65 8.18 19.31
CA GLY A 22 -11.81 7.37 20.19
C GLY A 22 -10.32 7.66 20.00
N CYS A 23 -9.56 7.57 21.09
CA CYS A 23 -8.11 7.67 21.08
C CYS A 23 -7.48 6.27 21.13
N VAL A 24 -6.50 6.04 20.26
CA VAL A 24 -5.69 4.81 20.23
C VAL A 24 -4.25 5.23 20.02
N TRP A 25 -3.35 4.62 20.78
CA TRP A 25 -1.91 4.79 20.63
C TRP A 25 -1.25 3.41 20.55
N LEU A 26 -0.06 3.38 19.98
CA LEU A 26 0.77 2.19 19.90
C LEU A 26 1.98 2.42 20.81
N ASP A 27 2.10 1.58 21.83
CA ASP A 27 3.26 1.53 22.71
C ASP A 27 4.23 0.47 22.17
N TRP A 28 4.88 0.80 21.05
CA TRP A 28 5.88 -0.04 20.41
C TRP A 28 6.92 0.84 19.72
N GLU A 29 8.18 0.53 19.98
CA GLU A 29 9.32 1.20 19.37
C GLU A 29 10.01 0.23 18.42
N LEU A 30 10.33 0.71 17.20
CA LEU A 30 11.10 -0.05 16.23
C LEU A 30 12.50 -0.26 16.81
N PRO A 31 12.92 -1.51 17.09
CA PRO A 31 14.21 -1.76 17.70
C PRO A 31 15.31 -1.65 16.63
N VAL A 32 15.67 -0.41 16.33
CA VAL A 32 16.77 -0.10 15.44
C VAL A 32 18.06 -0.26 16.24
N VAL A 33 18.79 -1.35 15.99
CA VAL A 33 20.00 -1.73 16.71
C VAL A 33 21.25 -1.62 15.84
N GLY A 34 22.41 -1.50 16.47
CA GLY A 34 23.72 -1.51 15.80
C GLY A 34 24.21 -0.14 15.31
N ALA A 35 25.32 -0.15 14.57
CA ALA A 35 25.96 1.05 14.00
C ALA A 35 25.04 1.80 13.00
N GLU A 36 23.93 1.18 12.63
CA GLU A 36 23.00 1.68 11.63
C GLU A 36 21.94 2.61 12.21
N ARG A 37 21.82 2.67 13.56
CA ARG A 37 20.85 3.54 14.24
C ARG A 37 20.97 5.01 13.84
N GLU A 38 22.19 5.50 13.65
CA GLU A 38 22.44 6.90 13.28
C GLU A 38 22.00 7.23 11.85
N TRP A 39 21.88 6.21 11.00
CA TRP A 39 21.48 6.36 9.61
C TRP A 39 19.98 6.27 9.42
N VAL A 40 19.21 5.86 10.44
CA VAL A 40 17.77 5.67 10.34
C VAL A 40 17.05 7.01 10.43
N PRO A 41 16.31 7.45 9.40
CA PRO A 41 15.54 8.67 9.47
C PRO A 41 14.58 8.62 10.66
N ALA A 42 14.49 9.71 11.40
CA ALA A 42 13.63 9.82 12.58
C ALA A 42 12.15 9.52 12.28
N ALA A 43 11.73 9.63 11.02
CA ALA A 43 10.39 9.33 10.55
C ALA A 43 10.10 7.83 10.37
N VAL A 44 11.12 6.96 10.23
CA VAL A 44 10.91 5.52 9.97
C VAL A 44 10.07 4.83 11.04
N PRO A 45 10.31 5.02 12.36
CA PRO A 45 9.43 4.44 13.38
C PRO A 45 7.98 4.89 13.25
N MET A 46 7.73 6.17 12.92
CA MET A 46 6.38 6.70 12.71
C MET A 46 5.70 6.02 11.52
N TRP A 47 6.39 5.98 10.37
CA TRP A 47 5.90 5.34 9.15
C TRP A 47 5.61 3.85 9.36
N HIS A 48 6.52 3.11 10.00
CA HIS A 48 6.33 1.71 10.34
C HIS A 48 5.10 1.51 11.23
N ASN A 49 4.99 2.30 12.30
CA ASN A 49 3.89 2.20 13.26
C ASN A 49 2.53 2.52 12.64
N ARG A 50 2.50 3.42 11.66
CA ARG A 50 1.31 3.75 10.87
C ARG A 50 0.76 2.52 10.15
N TYR A 51 1.59 1.78 9.41
CA TYR A 51 1.18 0.54 8.74
C TYR A 51 0.93 -0.61 9.71
N ARG A 52 1.70 -0.72 10.80
CA ARG A 52 1.47 -1.72 11.86
C ARG A 52 0.08 -1.58 12.45
N LEU A 53 -0.34 -0.35 12.78
CA LEU A 53 -1.68 -0.11 13.30
C LEU A 53 -2.74 -0.38 12.22
N ALA A 54 -2.54 0.08 10.99
CA ALA A 54 -3.49 -0.12 9.90
C ALA A 54 -3.75 -1.62 9.63
N ALA A 55 -2.70 -2.45 9.57
CA ALA A 55 -2.81 -3.89 9.40
C ALA A 55 -3.67 -4.54 10.51
N ARG A 56 -3.42 -4.17 11.77
CA ARG A 56 -4.19 -4.67 12.92
C ARG A 56 -5.66 -4.26 12.88
N ILE A 57 -5.95 -3.00 12.54
CA ILE A 57 -7.33 -2.49 12.44
C ILE A 57 -8.10 -3.21 11.32
N VAL A 58 -7.46 -3.39 10.16
CA VAL A 58 -8.06 -4.11 9.02
C VAL A 58 -8.33 -5.58 9.36
N ARG A 59 -7.41 -6.24 10.07
CA ARG A 59 -7.63 -7.60 10.61
C ARG A 59 -8.83 -7.71 11.54
N GLN A 60 -9.17 -6.62 12.22
CA GLN A 60 -10.36 -6.53 13.08
C GLN A 60 -11.62 -6.09 12.30
N ARG A 61 -11.57 -6.08 10.96
CA ARG A 61 -12.69 -5.78 10.04
C ARG A 61 -13.17 -4.33 10.07
N TYR A 62 -12.35 -3.41 10.56
CA TYR A 62 -12.64 -1.98 10.48
C TYR A 62 -12.09 -1.39 9.18
N ASN A 63 -12.78 -0.37 8.68
CA ASN A 63 -12.25 0.47 7.61
C ASN A 63 -11.14 1.38 8.18
N VAL A 64 -10.10 1.64 7.40
CA VAL A 64 -8.96 2.49 7.78
C VAL A 64 -8.81 3.59 6.76
N PHE A 65 -8.63 4.83 7.23
CA PHE A 65 -8.09 5.89 6.41
C PHE A 65 -6.73 6.30 6.98
N LEU A 66 -5.68 5.92 6.25
CA LEU A 66 -4.29 6.22 6.55
C LEU A 66 -3.89 7.47 5.76
N THR A 67 -3.39 8.48 6.48
CA THR A 67 -2.90 9.73 5.89
C THR A 67 -1.57 10.15 6.50
N ASP A 68 -0.74 10.83 5.72
CA ASP A 68 0.36 11.63 6.26
C ASP A 68 -0.16 12.87 6.99
N THR A 69 0.73 13.52 7.74
CA THR A 69 0.41 14.72 8.54
C THR A 69 0.26 15.98 7.68
N ASP A 70 0.69 15.94 6.42
CA ASP A 70 0.68 17.02 5.45
C ASP A 70 -0.41 16.82 4.36
N VAL A 71 -1.50 16.16 4.76
CA VAL A 71 -2.72 16.00 3.94
C VAL A 71 -3.76 17.03 4.35
N ILE A 72 -4.36 17.68 3.35
CA ILE A 72 -5.45 18.64 3.48
C ILE A 72 -6.72 18.03 2.91
N PHE A 73 -7.82 18.16 3.65
CA PHE A 73 -9.16 17.75 3.24
C PHE A 73 -9.95 18.99 2.81
N PHE A 74 -10.39 19.03 1.55
CA PHE A 74 -11.18 20.14 1.01
C PHE A 74 -12.68 19.84 0.97
N ASP A 75 -13.05 18.57 1.06
CA ASP A 75 -14.42 18.08 1.14
C ASP A 75 -14.47 16.75 1.93
N ASP A 76 -15.68 16.23 2.21
CA ASP A 76 -15.83 14.92 2.84
C ASP A 76 -15.53 13.79 1.83
N PRO A 77 -14.41 13.05 1.99
CA PRO A 77 -14.01 12.01 1.05
C PRO A 77 -14.94 10.80 1.07
N TYR A 78 -15.71 10.59 2.15
CA TYR A 78 -16.61 9.44 2.24
C TYR A 78 -17.82 9.55 1.32
N LEU A 79 -18.22 10.77 0.95
CA LEU A 79 -19.23 11.00 -0.09
C LEU A 79 -18.84 10.33 -1.41
N TYR A 80 -17.54 10.28 -1.71
CA TYR A 80 -16.99 9.71 -2.93
C TYR A 80 -16.66 8.22 -2.72
N PHE A 81 -15.91 7.88 -1.68
CA PHE A 81 -15.41 6.51 -1.45
C PHE A 81 -16.53 5.49 -1.24
N LYS A 82 -17.69 5.91 -0.72
CA LYS A 82 -18.82 5.03 -0.37
C LYS A 82 -19.88 4.92 -1.45
N GLN A 83 -19.71 5.59 -2.59
CA GLN A 83 -20.64 5.55 -3.70
C GLN A 83 -20.00 4.93 -4.96
N PRO A 84 -20.79 4.34 -5.86
CA PRO A 84 -20.28 3.94 -7.18
C PRO A 84 -19.65 5.14 -7.91
N PRO A 85 -18.57 4.94 -8.68
CA PRO A 85 -17.93 3.65 -8.96
C PRO A 85 -16.92 3.20 -7.87
N PHE A 86 -16.66 4.03 -6.87
CA PHE A 86 -15.54 3.83 -5.93
C PHE A 86 -15.84 2.86 -4.77
N SER A 87 -17.11 2.68 -4.41
CA SER A 87 -17.54 1.77 -3.33
C SER A 87 -17.16 0.30 -3.52
N ASN A 88 -16.87 -0.10 -4.76
CA ASN A 88 -16.47 -1.46 -5.11
C ASN A 88 -14.96 -1.71 -4.99
N PHE A 89 -14.17 -0.71 -4.59
CA PHE A 89 -12.74 -0.86 -4.36
C PHE A 89 -12.44 -1.04 -2.88
N THR A 90 -11.64 -2.06 -2.58
CA THR A 90 -11.19 -2.37 -1.22
C THR A 90 -10.11 -1.42 -0.77
N ILE A 91 -9.17 -1.06 -1.65
CA ILE A 91 -8.16 -0.03 -1.41
C ILE A 91 -8.32 1.08 -2.42
N ILE A 92 -8.35 2.32 -1.94
CA ILE A 92 -8.27 3.56 -2.74
C ILE A 92 -7.01 4.30 -2.30
N ASN A 93 -6.03 4.39 -3.18
CA ASN A 93 -4.73 4.99 -2.88
C ASN A 93 -4.45 6.17 -3.81
N GLN A 94 -3.88 7.25 -3.29
CA GLN A 94 -3.37 8.32 -4.14
C GLN A 94 -2.24 7.81 -5.07
N PRO A 95 -2.20 8.21 -6.35
CA PRO A 95 -1.06 7.96 -7.24
C PRO A 95 0.12 8.92 -6.96
N GLU A 96 1.35 8.53 -7.28
CA GLU A 96 2.59 9.32 -7.14
C GLU A 96 2.73 10.43 -8.21
N LEU A 97 1.68 11.21 -8.43
CA LEU A 97 1.72 12.31 -9.37
C LEU A 97 2.33 13.57 -8.75
N LEU A 98 3.53 13.95 -9.16
CA LEU A 98 4.24 15.10 -8.60
C LEU A 98 3.75 16.45 -9.17
N TYR A 99 3.73 16.61 -10.50
CA TYR A 99 3.63 17.96 -11.09
C TYR A 99 2.42 18.17 -11.99
N GLU A 100 2.13 17.22 -12.88
CA GLU A 100 1.14 17.40 -13.94
C GLU A 100 0.05 16.33 -13.85
N GLN A 101 -1.20 16.77 -13.74
CA GLN A 101 -2.36 15.84 -13.75
C GLN A 101 -2.42 15.00 -15.04
N ALA A 102 -1.89 15.52 -16.16
CA ALA A 102 -1.86 14.84 -17.44
C ALA A 102 -1.06 13.52 -17.41
N ASP A 103 -0.16 13.34 -16.45
CA ASP A 103 0.64 12.13 -16.32
C ASP A 103 -0.10 10.97 -15.65
N TYR A 104 -1.33 11.20 -15.16
CA TYR A 104 -2.15 10.17 -14.54
C TYR A 104 -2.36 8.93 -15.40
N GLY A 105 -2.48 9.08 -16.73
CA GLY A 105 -2.62 7.94 -17.64
C GLY A 105 -1.38 7.03 -17.72
N ARG A 106 -0.23 7.50 -17.23
CA ARG A 106 1.05 6.78 -17.23
C ARG A 106 1.54 6.41 -15.82
N GLU A 107 1.07 7.11 -14.78
CA GLU A 107 1.48 6.90 -13.38
C GLU A 107 1.08 5.54 -12.80
N ARG A 108 2.03 4.66 -12.49
CA ARG A 108 1.75 3.32 -11.98
C ARG A 108 1.97 3.21 -10.48
N ASP A 109 2.68 4.18 -9.91
CA ASP A 109 3.16 4.10 -8.57
C ASP A 109 2.15 4.72 -7.59
N PRO A 110 1.89 4.04 -6.47
CA PRO A 110 1.15 4.59 -5.36
C PRO A 110 2.01 5.57 -4.56
N ASN A 111 1.34 6.56 -3.98
CA ASN A 111 1.89 7.42 -2.96
C ASN A 111 1.57 6.85 -1.56
N GLY A 112 2.52 6.87 -0.63
CA GLY A 112 2.32 6.37 0.73
C GLY A 112 1.47 7.26 1.63
N GLY A 113 1.15 8.48 1.22
CA GLY A 113 0.57 9.51 2.08
C GLY A 113 -0.95 9.54 2.16
N VAL A 114 -1.68 8.88 1.25
CA VAL A 114 -3.15 8.81 1.29
C VAL A 114 -3.61 7.43 0.83
N LEU A 115 -4.16 6.63 1.76
CA LEU A 115 -4.63 5.28 1.51
C LEU A 115 -5.91 5.01 2.33
N TYR A 116 -7.01 4.72 1.66
CA TYR A 116 -8.26 4.31 2.27
C TYR A 116 -8.52 2.81 2.03
N VAL A 117 -8.81 2.07 3.10
CA VAL A 117 -9.19 0.66 3.08
C VAL A 117 -10.61 0.49 3.56
N GLN A 118 -11.43 -0.20 2.76
CA GLN A 118 -12.81 -0.52 3.10
C GLN A 118 -13.20 -1.95 2.75
N ASN A 119 -14.09 -2.53 3.56
CA ASN A 119 -14.68 -3.85 3.30
C ASN A 119 -13.63 -4.95 3.05
N ALA A 120 -12.43 -4.80 3.61
CA ALA A 120 -11.38 -5.80 3.48
C ALA A 120 -11.73 -7.04 4.29
N ALA A 121 -11.57 -8.21 3.68
CA ALA A 121 -11.57 -9.46 4.41
C ALA A 121 -10.34 -9.47 5.33
N PRO A 122 -10.47 -9.88 6.59
CA PRO A 122 -9.33 -9.83 7.50
C PRO A 122 -8.23 -10.79 7.07
N ASP A 123 -8.54 -11.88 6.38
CA ASP A 123 -7.59 -12.82 5.77
C ASP A 123 -7.46 -12.62 4.25
N GLY A 124 -7.88 -11.46 3.74
CA GLY A 124 -7.80 -11.07 2.34
C GLY A 124 -6.46 -10.41 1.96
N PRO A 125 -6.24 -10.17 0.66
CA PRO A 125 -5.00 -9.59 0.17
C PRO A 125 -4.75 -8.15 0.63
N ALA A 126 -5.77 -7.32 0.92
CA ALA A 126 -5.58 -5.99 1.48
C ALA A 126 -4.99 -6.06 2.90
N ALA A 127 -5.48 -6.98 3.73
CA ALA A 127 -4.94 -7.21 5.07
C ALA A 127 -3.51 -7.75 5.00
N TRP A 128 -3.23 -8.68 4.07
CA TRP A 128 -1.89 -9.17 3.80
C TRP A 128 -0.94 -8.05 3.37
N LEU A 129 -1.36 -7.20 2.43
CA LEU A 129 -0.56 -6.10 1.89
C LEU A 129 -0.07 -5.19 3.00
N LEU A 130 -0.98 -4.70 3.86
CA LEU A 130 -0.61 -3.81 4.96
C LEU A 130 0.32 -4.50 5.97
N ALA A 131 0.08 -5.78 6.26
CA ALA A 131 0.92 -6.55 7.18
C ALA A 131 2.31 -6.83 6.60
N GLU A 132 2.41 -6.97 5.29
CA GLU A 132 3.66 -7.21 4.58
C GLU A 132 4.55 -5.96 4.54
N VAL A 133 3.98 -4.76 4.40
CA VAL A 133 4.76 -3.49 4.51
C VAL A 133 5.54 -3.46 5.83
N VAL A 134 4.93 -3.96 6.91
CA VAL A 134 5.52 -4.06 8.25
C VAL A 134 6.52 -5.22 8.31
N ASP A 135 6.11 -6.42 7.89
CA ASP A 135 6.90 -7.66 8.01
C ASP A 135 8.23 -7.55 7.25
N ARG A 136 8.22 -6.91 6.08
CA ARG A 136 9.38 -6.76 5.20
C ARG A 136 10.54 -6.02 5.89
N LEU A 137 10.23 -4.88 6.51
CA LEU A 137 11.22 -4.12 7.29
C LEU A 137 11.69 -4.91 8.52
N LEU A 138 10.80 -5.60 9.23
CA LEU A 138 11.19 -6.41 10.40
C LEU A 138 12.13 -7.55 10.01
N ARG A 139 11.91 -8.21 8.87
CA ARG A 139 12.78 -9.27 8.35
C ARG A 139 14.19 -8.75 8.03
N TRP A 140 14.30 -7.54 7.50
CA TRP A 140 15.61 -6.91 7.25
C TRP A 140 16.28 -6.39 8.53
N ILE A 141 15.52 -5.96 9.53
CA ILE A 141 16.12 -5.62 10.84
C ILE A 141 16.62 -6.90 11.54
N ASP A 142 15.84 -7.98 11.46
CA ASP A 142 16.17 -9.28 12.04
C ASP A 142 17.51 -9.85 11.54
N ASP A 143 17.89 -9.60 10.27
CA ASP A 143 19.18 -10.03 9.71
C ASP A 143 20.27 -8.94 9.71
N GLY A 144 20.00 -7.81 10.39
CA GLY A 144 20.91 -6.66 10.44
C GLY A 144 21.22 -6.10 9.05
N PHE A 145 20.22 -6.12 8.16
CA PHE A 145 20.29 -5.70 6.76
C PHE A 145 21.38 -6.42 5.96
N SER A 146 21.85 -7.58 6.44
CA SER A 146 23.03 -8.23 5.87
C SER A 146 22.83 -8.63 4.41
N LEU A 147 21.62 -9.05 4.04
CA LEU A 147 21.29 -9.48 2.69
C LEU A 147 21.07 -8.30 1.73
N THR A 148 20.51 -7.19 2.22
CA THR A 148 20.14 -6.05 1.37
C THR A 148 21.31 -5.08 1.18
N ARG A 149 22.18 -4.90 2.18
CA ARG A 149 23.32 -3.95 2.14
C ARG A 149 24.36 -4.22 1.05
N THR A 150 24.43 -5.44 0.54
CA THR A 150 25.40 -5.80 -0.51
C THR A 150 25.02 -5.23 -1.88
N THR A 151 23.76 -4.84 -2.04
CA THR A 151 23.23 -4.32 -3.31
C THR A 151 22.49 -2.99 -3.17
N HIS A 152 22.12 -2.59 -1.95
CA HIS A 152 21.34 -1.40 -1.64
C HIS A 152 22.10 -0.49 -0.67
N SER A 153 21.99 0.82 -0.87
CA SER A 153 22.56 1.79 0.06
C SER A 153 21.63 1.97 1.26
N LEU A 154 22.12 1.70 2.46
CA LEU A 154 21.43 2.07 3.70
C LEU A 154 21.42 3.58 3.90
N ALA A 155 22.33 4.34 3.27
CA ALA A 155 22.34 5.80 3.39
C ALA A 155 21.17 6.46 2.63
N THR A 156 20.63 5.81 1.60
CA THR A 156 19.51 6.36 0.81
C THR A 156 18.14 5.90 1.31
N TRP A 157 18.08 4.97 2.26
CA TRP A 157 16.85 4.36 2.79
C TRP A 157 15.85 3.84 1.72
N CYS A 158 16.33 3.60 0.50
CA CYS A 158 15.51 3.14 -0.61
C CYS A 158 14.98 1.73 -0.30
N ASN A 159 13.66 1.54 -0.34
CA ASN A 159 12.88 0.38 0.17
C ASN A 159 12.61 0.30 1.66
N TYR A 160 13.37 1.03 2.46
CA TYR A 160 13.19 1.03 3.91
C TYR A 160 12.24 2.15 4.36
N MET A 161 11.97 3.10 3.47
CA MET A 161 10.82 3.98 3.55
C MET A 161 9.54 3.21 3.25
N ASP A 162 8.45 3.64 3.85
CA ASP A 162 7.17 2.95 3.77
C ASP A 162 6.52 2.98 2.38
N GLN A 163 6.73 4.05 1.60
CA GLN A 163 6.22 4.13 0.23
C GLN A 163 6.81 3.05 -0.68
N ASP A 164 8.11 2.78 -0.58
CA ASP A 164 8.76 1.75 -1.40
C ASP A 164 8.37 0.33 -0.94
N ALA A 165 8.31 0.10 0.38
CA ALA A 165 7.80 -1.15 0.93
C ALA A 165 6.34 -1.40 0.53
N LEU A 166 5.52 -0.34 0.45
CA LEU A 166 4.16 -0.38 -0.07
C LEU A 166 4.13 -0.78 -1.55
N ARG A 167 5.01 -0.22 -2.39
CA ARG A 167 5.11 -0.57 -3.83
C ARG A 167 5.42 -2.05 -4.04
N ASP A 168 6.32 -2.61 -3.25
CA ASP A 168 6.62 -4.04 -3.34
C ASP A 168 5.48 -4.93 -2.82
N ALA A 169 4.79 -4.52 -1.74
CA ALA A 169 3.62 -5.23 -1.23
C ALA A 169 2.48 -5.23 -2.25
N ILE A 170 2.27 -4.10 -2.94
CA ILE A 170 1.33 -3.96 -4.04
C ILE A 170 1.70 -4.87 -5.21
N SER A 171 2.97 -4.86 -5.62
CA SER A 171 3.45 -5.74 -6.68
C SER A 171 3.23 -7.21 -6.32
N SER A 172 3.39 -7.57 -5.04
CA SER A 172 3.16 -8.92 -4.55
C SER A 172 1.69 -9.34 -4.66
N VAL A 173 0.75 -8.53 -4.20
CA VAL A 173 -0.69 -8.87 -4.32
C VAL A 173 -1.21 -8.78 -5.75
N ARG A 174 -0.61 -7.94 -6.59
CA ARG A 174 -0.93 -7.83 -8.02
C ARG A 174 -0.56 -9.11 -8.77
N LEU A 175 0.56 -9.73 -8.39
CA LEU A 175 1.05 -10.98 -8.98
C LEU A 175 0.54 -12.24 -8.27
N GLY A 176 0.06 -12.14 -7.04
CA GLY A 176 -0.29 -13.31 -6.23
C GLY A 176 0.92 -14.14 -5.79
N ARG A 177 2.09 -13.51 -5.67
CA ARG A 177 3.35 -14.10 -5.18
C ARG A 177 4.16 -13.04 -4.45
N LEU A 178 5.08 -13.45 -3.59
CA LEU A 178 6.03 -12.51 -3.00
C LEU A 178 6.94 -11.91 -4.09
N PHE A 179 7.07 -10.59 -4.11
CA PHE A 179 7.84 -9.87 -5.13
C PHE A 179 8.42 -8.54 -4.60
N PHE A 180 9.56 -8.14 -5.18
CA PHE A 180 10.38 -7.00 -4.74
C PHE A 180 10.69 -6.04 -5.91
N ALA A 181 9.65 -5.64 -6.65
CA ALA A 181 9.80 -4.86 -7.89
C ALA A 181 10.53 -3.52 -7.70
N ALA A 182 10.01 -2.65 -6.83
CA ALA A 182 10.61 -1.35 -6.53
C ALA A 182 12.02 -1.55 -5.96
N SER A 183 12.17 -2.54 -5.09
CA SER A 183 13.48 -2.81 -4.51
C SER A 183 14.56 -3.12 -5.53
N MET A 184 14.23 -3.95 -6.51
CA MET A 184 15.15 -4.35 -7.55
C MET A 184 15.41 -3.26 -8.58
N ARG A 185 14.41 -2.41 -8.86
CA ARG A 185 14.50 -1.35 -9.86
C ARG A 185 15.32 -0.17 -9.37
N ASP A 186 14.92 0.37 -8.23
CA ASP A 186 15.22 1.77 -7.89
C ASP A 186 16.40 1.88 -6.92
N CYS A 187 16.63 0.84 -6.13
CA CYS A 187 17.42 0.97 -4.90
C CYS A 187 18.84 0.40 -4.98
N ARG A 188 19.26 0.00 -6.17
CA ARG A 188 20.65 -0.34 -6.45
C ARG A 188 21.53 0.91 -6.35
N THR A 189 22.71 0.79 -5.73
CA THR A 189 23.65 1.92 -5.64
C THR A 189 24.10 2.36 -7.04
N GLY A 190 24.52 3.61 -7.17
CA GLY A 190 25.09 4.12 -8.42
C GLY A 190 26.27 3.27 -8.87
N GLU A 191 27.19 2.95 -7.95
CA GLU A 191 28.37 2.13 -8.25
C GLU A 191 28.00 0.72 -8.72
N TRP A 192 26.98 0.10 -8.11
CA TRP A 192 26.54 -1.22 -8.54
C TRP A 192 25.93 -1.19 -9.94
N ARG A 193 25.06 -0.20 -10.23
CA ARG A 193 24.43 -0.03 -11.55
C ARG A 193 25.46 0.21 -12.65
N GLU A 194 26.48 1.02 -12.37
CA GLU A 194 27.58 1.26 -13.32
C GLU A 194 28.40 -0.01 -13.58
N ALA A 195 28.74 -0.76 -12.53
CA ALA A 195 29.51 -2.00 -12.65
C ALA A 195 28.73 -3.18 -13.27
N HIS A 196 27.40 -3.18 -13.16
CA HIS A 196 26.52 -4.27 -13.57
C HIS A 196 25.40 -3.80 -14.51
N ALA A 197 25.66 -2.80 -15.36
CA ALA A 197 24.62 -2.15 -16.18
C ALA A 197 23.76 -3.13 -16.98
N ALA A 198 24.39 -4.10 -17.68
CA ALA A 198 23.65 -5.09 -18.46
C ALA A 198 22.79 -6.03 -17.59
N GLU A 199 23.25 -6.39 -16.39
CA GLU A 199 22.46 -7.18 -15.44
C GLU A 199 21.28 -6.35 -14.92
N HIS A 200 21.51 -5.07 -14.58
CA HIS A 200 20.46 -4.17 -14.13
C HIS A 200 19.38 -4.00 -15.19
N GLU A 201 19.76 -3.71 -16.45
CA GLU A 201 18.82 -3.61 -17.57
C GLU A 201 18.02 -4.90 -17.79
N ALA A 202 18.65 -6.07 -17.68
CA ALA A 202 17.97 -7.35 -17.79
C ALA A 202 16.94 -7.56 -16.67
N ILE A 203 17.29 -7.20 -15.43
CA ILE A 203 16.37 -7.22 -14.29
C ILE A 203 15.18 -6.28 -14.54
N LEU A 204 15.43 -5.03 -14.95
CA LEU A 204 14.37 -4.06 -15.25
C LEU A 204 13.40 -4.61 -16.30
N ALA A 205 13.92 -5.11 -17.43
CA ALA A 205 13.13 -5.68 -18.50
C ALA A 205 12.30 -6.90 -18.04
N ALA A 206 12.89 -7.78 -17.22
CA ALA A 206 12.18 -8.94 -16.68
C ALA A 206 11.04 -8.54 -15.74
N ILE A 207 11.25 -7.52 -14.89
CA ILE A 207 10.20 -7.01 -14.00
C ILE A 207 9.12 -6.29 -14.81
N ASP A 208 9.48 -5.47 -15.81
CA ASP A 208 8.52 -4.78 -16.69
C ASP A 208 7.67 -5.78 -17.46
N SER A 209 8.26 -6.79 -18.10
CA SER A 209 7.52 -7.86 -18.79
C SER A 209 6.51 -8.55 -17.87
N LEU A 210 6.90 -8.86 -16.62
CA LEU A 210 6.03 -9.52 -15.65
C LEU A 210 4.87 -8.62 -15.17
N LEU A 211 5.15 -7.35 -14.89
CA LEU A 211 4.16 -6.42 -14.36
C LEU A 211 3.26 -5.86 -15.47
N GLU A 212 3.78 -5.59 -16.65
CA GLU A 212 2.99 -5.03 -17.76
C GLU A 212 2.15 -6.09 -18.46
N GLY A 213 2.55 -7.36 -18.33
CA GLY A 213 1.91 -8.46 -19.02
C GLY A 213 2.20 -8.35 -20.51
N ASP A 214 3.25 -9.03 -20.97
CA ASP A 214 3.41 -9.25 -22.39
C ASP A 214 2.19 -10.03 -22.90
N GLY A 215 1.23 -9.31 -23.50
CA GLY A 215 0.00 -9.86 -24.10
C GLY A 215 0.26 -10.88 -25.21
N SER A 216 1.52 -11.19 -25.49
CA SER A 216 2.02 -12.24 -26.38
C SER A 216 2.07 -13.63 -25.74
N SER A 217 2.06 -13.74 -24.41
CA SER A 217 1.87 -15.04 -23.74
C SER A 217 0.38 -15.30 -23.59
N GLY A 218 -0.17 -16.28 -24.33
CA GLY A 218 -1.60 -16.59 -24.40
C GLY A 218 -2.30 -16.98 -23.08
N ASN A 219 -1.63 -16.81 -21.94
CA ASN A 219 -2.24 -16.74 -20.62
C ASN A 219 -2.35 -15.26 -20.22
N SER A 220 -3.53 -14.68 -20.44
CA SER A 220 -3.95 -13.38 -19.89
C SER A 220 -3.57 -13.28 -18.40
N SER A 221 -2.38 -12.75 -18.09
CA SER A 221 -2.00 -12.49 -16.71
C SER A 221 -2.71 -11.23 -16.29
N SER A 222 -3.72 -11.39 -15.43
CA SER A 222 -4.48 -10.32 -14.78
C SER A 222 -3.63 -9.42 -13.85
N SER A 223 -2.32 -9.37 -14.05
CA SER A 223 -1.40 -8.57 -13.27
C SER A 223 -1.37 -7.14 -13.78
N ALA A 224 -1.73 -6.82 -15.03
CA ALA A 224 -1.70 -5.44 -15.55
C ALA A 224 -2.55 -4.46 -14.72
N VAL A 225 -2.09 -3.20 -14.58
CA VAL A 225 -2.97 -2.11 -14.13
C VAL A 225 -3.89 -1.78 -15.29
N GLU A 226 -5.18 -1.96 -15.07
CA GLU A 226 -6.21 -1.69 -16.06
C GLU A 226 -6.60 -0.21 -15.98
N SER A 227 -6.76 0.43 -17.14
CA SER A 227 -7.45 1.72 -17.25
C SER A 227 -8.87 1.46 -17.75
N SER A 228 -9.85 2.06 -17.07
CA SER A 228 -11.24 2.04 -17.53
C SER A 228 -11.86 3.42 -17.38
N ARG A 229 -12.82 3.74 -18.26
CA ARG A 229 -13.61 4.95 -18.17
C ARG A 229 -14.91 4.66 -17.44
N VAL A 230 -15.19 5.42 -16.38
CA VAL A 230 -16.39 5.24 -15.56
C VAL A 230 -17.20 6.52 -15.51
N GLU A 231 -18.52 6.36 -15.61
CA GLU A 231 -19.47 7.45 -15.44
C GLU A 231 -19.54 7.86 -13.97
N LEU A 232 -19.63 9.16 -13.73
CA LEU A 232 -19.74 9.77 -12.42
C LEU A 232 -21.20 10.10 -12.09
N PRO A 233 -21.66 9.77 -10.87
CA PRO A 233 -22.90 10.30 -10.32
C PRO A 233 -22.91 11.83 -10.35
N ALA A 234 -24.11 12.41 -10.51
CA ALA A 234 -24.28 13.86 -10.68
C ALA A 234 -23.64 14.67 -9.54
N GLU A 235 -23.74 14.16 -8.32
CA GLU A 235 -23.16 14.70 -7.09
C GLU A 235 -21.63 14.79 -7.12
N MET A 236 -20.94 13.93 -7.87
CA MET A 236 -19.47 13.95 -7.97
C MET A 236 -18.95 14.84 -9.10
N ARG A 237 -19.79 15.15 -10.10
CA ARG A 237 -19.35 15.86 -11.31
C ARG A 237 -18.76 17.22 -10.97
N ALA A 238 -19.31 17.94 -10.00
CA ALA A 238 -18.80 19.23 -9.58
C ALA A 238 -17.34 19.14 -9.09
N ALA A 239 -17.03 18.15 -8.25
CA ALA A 239 -15.67 17.89 -7.79
C ALA A 239 -14.75 17.37 -8.90
N ALA A 240 -15.29 16.69 -9.91
CA ALA A 240 -14.53 16.27 -11.08
C ALA A 240 -14.36 17.38 -12.15
N GLY A 241 -14.79 18.62 -11.88
CA GLY A 241 -14.68 19.73 -12.83
C GLY A 241 -15.77 19.76 -13.90
N GLY A 242 -16.93 19.20 -13.60
CA GLY A 242 -18.11 19.15 -14.46
C GLY A 242 -18.12 17.99 -15.46
N VAL A 243 -17.12 17.12 -15.44
CA VAL A 243 -17.05 15.98 -16.37
C VAL A 243 -18.04 14.88 -15.99
N GLU A 244 -18.61 14.21 -17.00
CA GLU A 244 -19.54 13.11 -16.79
C GLU A 244 -18.85 11.78 -16.51
N SER A 245 -17.62 11.61 -17.00
CA SER A 245 -16.83 10.40 -16.78
C SER A 245 -15.35 10.70 -16.58
N VAL A 246 -14.69 9.80 -15.87
CA VAL A 246 -13.25 9.86 -15.57
C VAL A 246 -12.57 8.55 -15.91
N GLU A 247 -11.27 8.64 -16.21
CA GLU A 247 -10.42 7.45 -16.23
C GLU A 247 -10.10 7.03 -14.79
N ILE A 248 -10.24 5.74 -14.51
CA ILE A 248 -9.79 5.12 -13.27
C ILE A 248 -8.76 4.05 -13.59
N ARG A 249 -7.80 3.86 -12.68
CA ARG A 249 -6.73 2.89 -12.83
C ARG A 249 -6.76 1.89 -11.70
N HIS A 250 -6.88 0.61 -12.03
CA HIS A 250 -7.16 -0.40 -11.02
C HIS A 250 -6.61 -1.78 -11.37
N PHE A 251 -6.58 -2.66 -10.38
CA PHE A 251 -6.27 -4.07 -10.58
C PHE A 251 -6.97 -4.94 -9.52
N LEU A 252 -7.04 -6.24 -9.80
CA LEU A 252 -7.50 -7.23 -8.83
C LEU A 252 -6.35 -7.63 -7.91
N MET A 253 -6.60 -7.63 -6.61
CA MET A 253 -5.64 -8.11 -5.63
C MET A 253 -5.79 -9.62 -5.42
N ARG A 254 -4.65 -10.30 -5.32
CA ARG A 254 -4.54 -11.75 -5.11
C ARG A 254 -3.73 -11.98 -3.86
N LEU A 255 -4.18 -12.91 -3.02
CA LEU A 255 -3.40 -13.30 -1.87
C LEU A 255 -2.11 -13.98 -2.35
N PRO A 256 -0.92 -13.53 -1.91
CA PRO A 256 0.32 -14.15 -2.34
C PRO A 256 0.40 -15.61 -1.90
N THR A 257 0.84 -16.45 -2.82
CA THR A 257 1.10 -17.87 -2.60
C THR A 257 2.57 -18.17 -2.81
N TYR A 258 3.03 -19.32 -2.32
CA TYR A 258 4.39 -19.75 -2.60
C TYR A 258 4.59 -19.91 -4.10
N THR A 259 5.63 -19.27 -4.62
CA THR A 259 6.10 -19.43 -5.99
C THR A 259 7.62 -19.37 -5.93
N PRO A 260 8.34 -20.39 -6.45
CA PRO A 260 9.79 -20.37 -6.45
C PRO A 260 10.33 -19.05 -7.02
N TRP A 261 11.35 -18.49 -6.37
CA TRP A 261 11.97 -17.25 -6.81
C TRP A 261 12.68 -17.47 -8.15
N ASP A 262 12.43 -16.58 -9.11
CA ASP A 262 13.11 -16.61 -10.40
C ASP A 262 14.32 -15.65 -10.33
N PRO A 263 15.56 -16.16 -10.49
CA PRO A 263 16.76 -15.34 -10.43
C PRO A 263 16.83 -14.26 -11.53
N ALA A 264 16.02 -14.35 -12.59
CA ALA A 264 15.91 -13.29 -13.60
C ALA A 264 15.43 -11.94 -13.01
N TYR A 265 14.75 -11.97 -11.86
CA TYR A 265 14.31 -10.77 -11.15
C TYR A 265 15.35 -10.22 -10.15
N GLY A 266 16.56 -10.79 -10.12
CA GLY A 266 17.60 -10.47 -9.15
C GLY A 266 17.65 -11.44 -7.96
N PRO A 267 18.39 -11.13 -6.89
CA PRO A 267 18.51 -11.98 -5.71
C PRO A 267 17.22 -12.00 -4.88
N TYR A 268 16.96 -13.08 -4.14
CA TYR A 268 15.86 -13.07 -3.18
C TYR A 268 16.23 -12.18 -1.97
N LEU A 269 15.34 -11.27 -1.54
CA LEU A 269 15.66 -10.25 -0.53
C LEU A 269 15.23 -10.58 0.89
N TYR A 270 14.70 -11.77 1.15
CA TYR A 270 14.43 -12.21 2.52
C TYR A 270 15.50 -13.17 3.05
N PRO A 271 15.81 -13.09 4.36
CA PRO A 271 16.63 -14.10 5.00
C PRO A 271 15.95 -15.48 4.88
N ALA A 272 16.76 -16.53 4.91
CA ALA A 272 16.29 -17.91 4.76
C ALA A 272 15.28 -18.34 5.85
N SER A 273 15.34 -17.71 7.02
CA SER A 273 14.41 -17.90 8.13
C SER A 273 13.95 -16.56 8.69
N ARG A 274 12.70 -16.51 9.17
CA ARG A 274 12.19 -15.39 9.96
C ARG A 274 13.03 -15.23 11.23
N GLY A 275 13.34 -14.00 11.59
CA GLY A 275 13.95 -13.69 12.89
C GLY A 275 12.91 -13.45 13.96
N GLN A 276 13.36 -12.87 15.08
CA GLN A 276 12.53 -12.69 16.27
C GLN A 276 11.41 -11.67 16.05
N LEU A 277 11.71 -10.53 15.42
CA LEU A 277 10.77 -9.42 15.28
C LEU A 277 9.64 -9.75 14.32
N SER A 278 9.99 -10.29 13.15
CA SER A 278 9.02 -10.74 12.15
C SER A 278 8.15 -11.89 12.67
N THR A 279 8.70 -12.80 13.47
CA THR A 279 7.92 -13.87 14.12
C THR A 279 6.92 -13.30 15.14
N GLN A 280 7.36 -12.40 16.02
CA GLN A 280 6.49 -11.75 17.00
C GLN A 280 5.36 -10.96 16.34
N TRP A 281 5.62 -10.33 15.19
CA TRP A 281 4.62 -9.62 14.41
C TRP A 281 3.51 -10.56 13.91
N VAL A 282 3.90 -11.67 13.27
CA VAL A 282 2.97 -12.71 12.80
C VAL A 282 2.15 -13.29 13.96
N GLU A 283 2.77 -13.55 15.11
CA GLU A 283 2.09 -14.03 16.31
C GLU A 283 1.12 -13.01 16.89
N GLN A 284 1.45 -11.71 16.85
CA GLN A 284 0.53 -10.65 17.25
C GLN A 284 -0.71 -10.65 16.36
N LEU A 285 -0.55 -10.67 15.04
CA LEU A 285 -1.67 -10.71 14.10
C LEU A 285 -2.57 -11.93 14.29
N ARG A 286 -1.99 -13.08 14.64
CA ARG A 286 -2.71 -14.32 14.94
C ARG A 286 -3.53 -14.22 16.24
N ARG A 287 -3.01 -13.55 17.28
CA ARG A 287 -3.67 -13.42 18.58
C ARG A 287 -4.80 -12.39 18.60
N GLU A 288 -4.71 -11.36 17.78
CA GLU A 288 -5.64 -10.22 17.82
C GLU A 288 -6.93 -10.41 16.99
N CYS A 289 -7.08 -11.53 16.29
CA CYS A 289 -8.31 -11.85 15.58
C CYS A 289 -8.65 -13.33 15.70
N ASP A 290 -9.92 -13.64 15.94
CA ASP A 290 -10.49 -14.99 15.74
C ASP A 290 -10.70 -15.28 14.25
N CYS A 291 -9.66 -15.08 13.44
CA CYS A 291 -9.69 -15.36 12.02
C CYS A 291 -8.33 -15.86 11.54
N PRO A 292 -8.30 -16.81 10.59
CA PRO A 292 -7.07 -17.45 10.17
C PRO A 292 -6.10 -16.41 9.60
N LEU A 293 -4.81 -16.69 9.74
CA LEU A 293 -3.79 -15.95 9.01
C LEU A 293 -3.66 -16.57 7.61
N TRP A 294 -3.25 -15.76 6.66
CA TRP A 294 -2.86 -16.21 5.34
C TRP A 294 -1.67 -17.19 5.38
N PRO A 295 -1.52 -18.08 4.37
CA PRO A 295 -0.32 -18.88 4.20
C PRO A 295 0.94 -18.00 4.08
N ASP A 296 2.09 -18.50 4.55
CA ASP A 296 3.37 -17.80 4.34
C ASP A 296 3.84 -18.03 2.89
N PRO A 297 3.90 -16.98 2.03
CA PRO A 297 4.30 -17.13 0.63
C PRO A 297 5.78 -17.45 0.45
N SER A 298 6.58 -17.45 1.52
CA SER A 298 7.98 -17.91 1.48
C SER A 298 8.14 -19.40 1.83
N ASP A 299 7.10 -20.05 2.35
CA ASP A 299 7.14 -21.44 2.78
C ASP A 299 6.45 -22.37 1.74
N PRO A 300 7.19 -23.28 1.07
CA PRO A 300 6.60 -24.22 0.12
C PRO A 300 5.57 -25.17 0.74
N THR A 301 5.65 -25.42 2.05
CA THR A 301 4.73 -26.32 2.74
C THR A 301 3.37 -25.69 2.99
N SER A 302 3.31 -24.34 3.04
CA SER A 302 2.08 -23.59 3.29
C SER A 302 1.07 -23.69 2.12
N ALA A 303 1.58 -23.85 0.89
CA ALA A 303 0.78 -23.92 -0.34
C ALA A 303 -0.19 -25.11 -0.39
N ASN A 304 0.13 -26.22 0.28
CA ASN A 304 -0.69 -27.43 0.30
C ASN A 304 -1.91 -27.33 1.22
N THR A 305 -1.95 -26.33 2.11
CA THR A 305 -3.02 -26.17 3.09
C THR A 305 -4.27 -25.52 2.49
N THR A 306 -4.13 -24.76 1.40
CA THR A 306 -5.23 -23.99 0.80
C THR A 306 -6.07 -24.82 -0.19
N SER A 307 -5.49 -25.88 -0.76
CA SER A 307 -6.17 -26.75 -1.74
C SER A 307 -6.96 -27.91 -1.12
N SER A 308 -6.74 -28.21 0.16
CA SER A 308 -7.28 -29.41 0.82
C SER A 308 -8.54 -29.17 1.68
N THR A 309 -8.93 -27.91 1.93
CA THR A 309 -10.07 -27.58 2.81
C THR A 309 -11.43 -27.52 2.08
N SER A 310 -11.46 -27.72 0.76
CA SER A 310 -12.68 -27.67 -0.07
C SER A 310 -13.45 -28.99 -0.17
N SER A 311 -13.04 -30.06 0.52
CA SER A 311 -13.61 -31.41 0.36
C SER A 311 -14.16 -32.07 1.63
N SER A 312 -14.27 -31.38 2.77
CA SER A 312 -14.92 -31.97 3.96
C SER A 312 -16.43 -31.74 3.97
N THR A 313 -17.17 -32.84 3.80
CA THR A 313 -18.62 -32.95 3.84
C THR A 313 -19.14 -32.72 5.27
N SER A 314 -19.23 -31.46 5.69
CA SER A 314 -19.89 -31.06 6.94
C SER A 314 -21.20 -30.36 6.61
N THR A 315 -22.31 -31.06 6.85
CA THR A 315 -23.68 -30.75 6.43
C THR A 315 -24.37 -29.62 7.22
N THR A 316 -23.63 -28.77 7.91
CA THR A 316 -24.17 -27.57 8.60
C THR A 316 -23.32 -26.31 8.39
N SER A 317 -22.49 -26.32 7.35
CA SER A 317 -21.58 -25.24 6.98
C SER A 317 -22.34 -24.07 6.33
N THR A 318 -22.46 -22.98 7.07
CA THR A 318 -22.60 -21.62 6.51
C THR A 318 -21.54 -21.45 5.44
N THR A 319 -21.95 -21.57 4.18
CA THR A 319 -21.09 -21.45 3.01
C THR A 319 -20.33 -20.14 3.12
N ARG A 320 -19.05 -20.21 3.52
CA ARG A 320 -18.16 -19.06 3.52
C ARG A 320 -18.13 -18.59 2.08
N PRO A 321 -18.63 -17.37 1.76
CA PRO A 321 -18.62 -16.89 0.39
C PRO A 321 -17.18 -16.97 -0.13
N PRO A 322 -16.98 -17.29 -1.43
CA PRO A 322 -15.65 -17.28 -2.04
C PRO A 322 -14.96 -15.98 -1.60
N ALA A 323 -13.69 -16.09 -1.17
CA ALA A 323 -12.94 -14.95 -0.65
C ALA A 323 -13.18 -13.77 -1.59
N ALA A 324 -13.79 -12.71 -1.06
CA ALA A 324 -14.26 -11.60 -1.87
C ALA A 324 -13.08 -11.12 -2.72
N VAL A 325 -13.29 -11.01 -4.04
CA VAL A 325 -12.28 -10.46 -4.92
C VAL A 325 -12.08 -9.02 -4.51
N GLU A 326 -10.94 -8.72 -3.90
CA GLU A 326 -10.61 -7.37 -3.45
C GLU A 326 -9.96 -6.60 -4.59
N ARG A 327 -10.30 -5.31 -4.69
CA ARG A 327 -9.87 -4.46 -5.81
C ARG A 327 -9.08 -3.28 -5.28
N TYR A 328 -8.04 -2.92 -6.02
CA TYR A 328 -7.20 -1.76 -5.74
C TYR A 328 -7.49 -0.66 -6.77
N LEU A 329 -7.62 0.58 -6.31
CA LEU A 329 -7.79 1.77 -7.13
C LEU A 329 -6.63 2.74 -6.87
N LEU A 330 -5.95 3.16 -7.94
CA LEU A 330 -5.23 4.42 -7.96
C LEU A 330 -6.26 5.53 -8.16
N ALA A 331 -6.44 6.37 -7.15
CA ALA A 331 -7.48 7.38 -7.11
C ALA A 331 -7.35 8.35 -8.28
N PRO A 332 -8.47 8.72 -8.95
CA PRO A 332 -8.41 9.70 -10.01
C PRO A 332 -8.01 11.09 -9.46
N PRO A 333 -7.42 11.97 -10.28
CA PRO A 333 -6.80 13.21 -9.82
C PRO A 333 -7.71 14.21 -9.08
N PHE A 334 -9.02 14.11 -9.20
CA PHE A 334 -9.94 14.97 -8.43
C PHE A 334 -10.20 14.44 -7.02
N LEU A 335 -9.99 13.14 -6.79
CA LEU A 335 -10.29 12.49 -5.54
C LEU A 335 -9.11 12.58 -4.56
N ALA A 336 -7.91 12.21 -5.01
CA ALA A 336 -6.70 12.34 -4.22
C ALA A 336 -5.51 12.61 -5.13
N LEU A 337 -4.78 13.70 -4.85
CA LEU A 337 -3.63 14.09 -5.64
C LEU A 337 -2.68 14.95 -4.82
N ASN A 338 -1.45 15.05 -5.30
CA ASN A 338 -0.48 16.01 -4.78
C ASN A 338 -0.98 17.46 -4.94
N TRP A 339 -0.70 18.29 -3.94
CA TRP A 339 -0.95 19.72 -3.94
C TRP A 339 -0.27 20.44 -5.11
N PHE A 340 0.91 20.01 -5.54
CA PHE A 340 1.58 20.65 -6.69
C PHE A 340 0.83 20.44 -7.99
N ALA A 341 0.15 19.31 -8.18
CA ALA A 341 -0.56 19.07 -9.43
C ALA A 341 -1.86 19.88 -9.54
N ARG A 342 -2.55 20.15 -8.42
CA ARG A 342 -3.85 20.87 -8.44
C ARG A 342 -4.02 21.91 -7.35
N GLY A 343 -3.55 21.64 -6.14
CA GLY A 343 -3.62 22.55 -5.01
C GLY A 343 -3.09 23.95 -5.30
N ARG A 344 -1.87 24.05 -5.87
CA ARG A 344 -1.24 25.33 -6.23
C ARG A 344 -2.00 26.13 -7.29
N LEU A 345 -2.85 25.48 -8.07
CA LEU A 345 -3.65 26.09 -9.14
C LEU A 345 -5.01 26.60 -8.64
N GLY A 346 -5.30 26.45 -7.34
CA GLY A 346 -6.53 26.96 -6.73
C GLY A 346 -7.75 26.04 -6.88
N TYR A 347 -7.56 24.78 -7.33
CA TYR A 347 -8.65 23.82 -7.51
C TYR A 347 -9.42 23.46 -6.24
N TRP A 348 -8.94 23.86 -5.05
CA TRP A 348 -9.62 23.69 -3.77
C TRP A 348 -10.57 24.84 -3.43
N HIS A 349 -10.40 26.02 -4.04
CA HIS A 349 -11.15 27.22 -3.67
C HIS A 349 -12.38 27.38 -4.57
N ARG A 350 -13.58 27.33 -3.97
CA ARG A 350 -14.87 27.47 -4.69
C ARG A 350 -14.94 28.68 -5.61
N GLY A 351 -14.40 29.82 -5.18
CA GLY A 351 -14.38 31.04 -5.98
C GLY A 351 -13.35 31.07 -7.13
N LEU A 352 -12.40 30.12 -7.16
CA LEU A 352 -11.39 30.01 -8.23
C LEU A 352 -11.74 28.92 -9.25
N THR A 353 -12.63 27.99 -8.88
CA THR A 353 -13.05 26.86 -9.71
C THR A 353 -14.32 27.17 -10.51
N PRO A 354 -14.38 26.84 -11.82
CA PRO A 354 -15.62 26.84 -12.57
C PRO A 354 -16.70 26.01 -11.86
N GLY A 355 -17.89 26.59 -11.69
CA GLY A 355 -19.03 25.91 -11.05
C GLY A 355 -19.12 26.02 -9.52
N GLY A 356 -18.17 26.70 -8.85
CA GLY A 356 -18.32 27.03 -7.43
C GLY A 356 -18.06 25.87 -6.44
N ALA A 357 -17.43 24.78 -6.89
CA ALA A 357 -17.15 23.60 -6.08
C ALA A 357 -15.65 23.26 -6.07
N PRO A 358 -15.08 22.80 -4.93
CA PRO A 358 -13.70 22.32 -4.91
C PRO A 358 -13.56 21.16 -5.91
N GLN A 359 -12.60 21.27 -6.83
CA GLN A 359 -12.29 20.25 -7.83
C GLN A 359 -11.16 19.31 -7.38
N GLN A 360 -10.87 19.28 -6.08
CA GLN A 360 -9.93 18.39 -5.44
C GLN A 360 -10.48 18.07 -4.06
N VAL A 361 -10.68 16.79 -3.74
CA VAL A 361 -11.22 16.35 -2.44
C VAL A 361 -10.10 16.28 -1.39
N LEU A 362 -8.96 15.71 -1.77
CA LEU A 362 -7.78 15.54 -0.92
C LEU A 362 -6.53 16.11 -1.61
N GLY A 363 -5.73 16.85 -0.85
CA GLY A 363 -4.42 17.35 -1.29
C GLY A 363 -3.30 16.89 -0.37
N HIS A 364 -2.33 16.15 -0.91
CA HIS A 364 -1.11 15.77 -0.18
C HIS A 364 0.03 16.71 -0.55
N LEU A 365 0.67 17.36 0.43
CA LEU A 365 1.69 18.37 0.15
C LEU A 365 2.99 17.76 -0.36
N HIS A 366 3.46 16.61 0.16
CA HIS A 366 4.64 15.81 -0.22
C HIS A 366 6.00 16.55 -0.14
N TYR A 367 6.05 17.81 -0.55
CA TYR A 367 7.20 18.69 -0.53
C TYR A 367 6.74 20.06 -0.01
N ILE A 368 7.18 20.44 1.19
CA ILE A 368 7.05 21.84 1.62
C ILE A 368 8.30 22.55 1.08
N PRO A 369 8.18 23.49 0.13
CA PRO A 369 9.33 24.28 -0.28
C PRO A 369 9.85 25.03 0.96
N GLY A 370 11.13 24.79 1.30
CA GLY A 370 11.85 25.55 2.31
C GLY A 370 12.15 26.97 1.87
#